data_AF-A0A9D4LRK0-F1
#
_entry.id   AF-A0A9D4LRK0-F1
#
_cell.length_a   1.000
_cell.length_b   1.000
_cell.length_c   1.000
_cell.angle_alpha   90.00
_cell.angle_beta   90.00
_cell.angle_gamma   90.00
#
_symmetry.space_group_name_H-M   'P 1'
#
loop_
_entity.id
_entity.type
_entity.pdbx_description
1 polymer ?
#
loop_
_entity_poly.entity_id
_entity_poly.type
_entity_poly.pdbx_seq_one_letter_code
_entity_poly.pdbx_strand_id
1 'polypeptide(L)'
;MYCGSTLPMPITSESNTLTLEFNSDNSVQKTGFMALFFTDKDECAVNNGGCQHICKNTVGSYECACHNGFTLHENKLDCKEGGCQHEISSPVGEISSPNWPDFYPSRKDCVWHFSTVNGHRIKVVFQNFELEQHQECTYDHIEIFDGANNYANSLGRFCGVKIPSQVISTGNELYMVFYSDASVQRKGFHALHSTVCGGRLAVTEKQSPLYSHAKYGDQNYNNKLDCEWVLEVREGYRVSFYFTAFEIEDETDCGYDNVEVFDGPHDTDTLIGRFCGGEVPPEIFSTGQFLLVRFRSDDTINWKGFSAVYLEGGRASSPNNNVKPVPLRINT
;
A
#
# COMPACT_ATOMS: atom_id res chain seq x y z
N MET A 1 -31.18 18.04 17.61
CA MET A 1 -32.36 18.60 16.90
C MET A 1 -32.32 18.09 15.48
N TYR A 2 -33.34 17.35 15.06
CA TYR A 2 -33.38 16.69 13.74
C TYR A 2 -34.56 17.27 12.93
N CYS A 3 -34.31 17.65 11.69
CA CYS A 3 -35.32 18.16 10.75
C CYS A 3 -34.99 17.72 9.32
N GLY A 4 -36.00 17.64 8.45
CA GLY A 4 -35.84 17.20 7.05
C GLY A 4 -36.24 15.74 6.83
N SER A 5 -35.79 15.14 5.73
CA SER A 5 -36.18 13.79 5.29
C SER A 5 -35.09 12.72 5.45
N THR A 6 -33.92 13.08 5.96
CA THR A 6 -32.81 12.15 6.21
C THR A 6 -32.98 11.48 7.56
N LEU A 7 -32.89 10.15 7.59
CA LEU A 7 -32.92 9.38 8.83
C LEU A 7 -31.68 9.69 9.69
N PRO A 8 -31.85 9.99 10.98
CA PRO A 8 -30.72 10.16 11.89
C PRO A 8 -30.04 8.81 12.18
N MET A 9 -28.77 8.87 12.59
CA MET A 9 -28.08 7.71 13.18
C MET A 9 -28.81 7.24 14.44
N PRO A 10 -28.69 5.95 14.83
CA PRO A 10 -29.28 5.45 16.07
C PRO A 10 -28.90 6.30 17.28
N ILE A 11 -29.89 6.62 18.12
CA ILE A 11 -29.72 7.44 19.33
C ILE A 11 -29.72 6.51 20.54
N THR A 12 -28.64 6.52 21.32
CA THR A 12 -28.49 5.73 22.55
C THR A 12 -28.62 6.64 23.77
N SER A 13 -29.45 6.27 24.75
CA SER A 13 -29.57 7.00 26.01
C SER A 13 -28.52 6.55 27.02
N GLU A 14 -27.97 7.49 27.80
CA GLU A 14 -27.06 7.19 28.92
C GLU A 14 -27.81 6.76 30.20
N SER A 15 -29.15 6.87 30.20
CA SER A 15 -30.01 6.46 31.29
C SER A 15 -31.16 5.59 30.78
N ASN A 16 -31.95 5.06 31.71
CA ASN A 16 -33.19 4.34 31.40
C ASN A 16 -34.35 5.27 30.98
N THR A 17 -34.10 6.56 30.82
CA THR A 17 -35.10 7.57 30.45
C THR A 17 -34.63 8.35 29.22
N LEU A 18 -35.47 8.40 28.18
CA LEU A 18 -35.26 9.21 26.99
C LEU A 18 -36.54 10.01 26.70
N THR A 19 -36.42 11.33 26.60
CA THR A 19 -37.55 12.23 26.30
C THR A 19 -37.49 12.64 24.83
N LEU A 20 -38.58 12.36 24.11
CA LEU A 20 -38.78 12.79 22.73
C LEU A 20 -39.78 13.93 22.68
N GLU A 21 -39.36 15.06 22.14
CA GLU A 21 -40.23 16.23 21.92
C GLU A 21 -40.37 16.46 20.41
N PHE A 22 -41.61 16.51 19.93
CA PHE A 22 -41.93 16.81 18.53
C PHE A 22 -42.65 18.16 18.45
N ASN A 23 -42.05 19.10 17.73
CA ASN A 23 -42.58 20.44 17.51
C ASN A 23 -42.90 20.62 16.01
N SER A 24 -44.10 21.11 15.71
CA SER A 24 -44.56 21.40 14.35
C SER A 24 -45.16 22.81 14.24
N ASP A 25 -45.14 23.38 13.04
CA ASP A 25 -45.80 24.65 12.73
C ASP A 25 -47.03 24.46 11.81
N ASN A 26 -47.69 25.57 11.47
CA ASN A 26 -48.93 25.59 10.69
C ASN A 26 -48.71 25.68 9.16
N SER A 27 -47.48 25.48 8.67
CA SER A 27 -47.15 25.79 7.27
C SER A 27 -47.25 24.57 6.34
N VAL A 28 -46.61 23.45 6.66
CA VAL A 28 -46.47 22.27 5.77
C VAL A 28 -46.60 20.96 6.55
N GLN A 29 -47.42 20.03 6.04
CA GLN A 29 -47.63 18.71 6.64
C GLN A 29 -46.89 17.61 5.85
N LYS A 30 -46.34 16.63 6.56
CA LYS A 30 -45.63 15.46 6.02
C LYS A 30 -46.08 14.20 6.76
N THR A 31 -45.67 13.03 6.29
CA THR A 31 -46.07 11.71 6.82
C THR A 31 -45.56 11.42 8.24
N GLY A 32 -44.72 12.28 8.83
CA GLY A 32 -44.17 12.10 10.17
C GLY A 32 -43.02 11.08 10.19
N PHE A 33 -42.79 10.47 11.36
CA PHE A 33 -41.75 9.48 11.57
C PHE A 33 -42.29 8.27 12.36
N MET A 34 -41.63 7.13 12.18
CA MET A 34 -41.76 5.96 13.02
C MET A 34 -40.38 5.69 13.62
N ALA A 35 -40.32 5.57 14.94
CA ALA A 35 -39.11 5.17 15.65
C ALA A 35 -39.34 3.80 16.29
N LEU A 36 -38.37 2.92 16.13
CA LEU A 36 -38.29 1.68 16.89
C LEU A 36 -37.29 1.91 18.02
N PHE A 37 -37.64 1.46 19.22
CA PHE A 37 -36.74 1.47 20.38
C PHE A 37 -36.55 0.05 20.88
N PHE A 38 -35.37 -0.21 21.42
CA PHE A 38 -35.04 -1.46 22.11
C PHE A 38 -34.35 -1.10 23.43
N THR A 39 -34.58 -1.88 24.46
CA THR A 39 -33.82 -1.75 25.71
C THR A 39 -32.53 -2.54 25.57
N ASP A 40 -31.40 -1.85 25.62
CA ASP A 40 -30.09 -2.47 25.68
C ASP A 40 -29.60 -2.51 27.13
N LYS A 41 -29.00 -3.62 27.54
CA LYS A 41 -28.40 -3.78 28.87
C LYS A 41 -26.90 -3.77 28.67
N ASP A 42 -26.20 -2.86 29.35
CA ASP A 42 -24.75 -2.89 29.36
C ASP A 42 -24.25 -4.08 30.21
N GLU A 43 -24.00 -5.22 29.56
CA GLU A 43 -23.44 -6.39 30.24
C GLU A 43 -21.98 -6.18 30.67
N CYS A 44 -21.26 -5.24 30.05
CA CYS A 44 -19.88 -4.92 30.39
C CYS A 44 -19.77 -4.15 31.71
N ALA A 45 -20.81 -3.42 32.10
CA ALA A 45 -20.85 -2.67 33.36
C ALA A 45 -20.76 -3.56 34.61
N VAL A 46 -21.02 -4.87 34.50
CA VAL A 46 -20.95 -5.82 35.62
C VAL A 46 -19.90 -6.88 35.33
N ASN A 47 -18.86 -6.93 36.17
CA ASN A 47 -17.76 -7.91 36.08
C ASN A 47 -17.14 -8.02 34.66
N ASN A 48 -17.07 -6.91 33.93
CA ASN A 48 -16.53 -6.85 32.56
C ASN A 48 -17.21 -7.84 31.60
N GLY A 49 -18.51 -8.13 31.78
CA GLY A 49 -19.21 -9.16 30.98
C GLY A 49 -18.63 -10.58 31.14
N GLY A 50 -17.73 -10.83 32.09
CA GLY A 50 -16.98 -12.09 32.18
C GLY A 50 -15.83 -12.21 31.18
N CYS A 51 -15.51 -11.15 30.44
CA CYS A 51 -14.37 -11.10 29.51
C CYS A 51 -13.04 -11.04 30.27
N GLN A 52 -12.03 -11.80 29.81
CA GLN A 52 -10.69 -11.76 30.39
C GLN A 52 -9.99 -10.41 30.20
N HIS A 53 -10.14 -9.79 29.02
CA HIS A 53 -9.48 -8.52 28.68
C HIS A 53 -10.51 -7.39 28.50
N ILE A 54 -11.07 -7.23 27.30
CA ILE A 54 -11.92 -6.10 26.93
C ILE A 54 -13.35 -6.61 26.74
N CYS A 55 -14.33 -5.93 27.33
CA CYS A 55 -15.74 -6.12 27.02
C CYS A 55 -16.24 -4.95 26.18
N LYS A 56 -16.89 -5.24 25.05
CA LYS A 56 -17.54 -4.26 24.19
C LYS A 56 -19.04 -4.50 24.22
N ASN A 57 -19.77 -3.55 24.79
CA ASN A 57 -21.23 -3.60 24.78
C ASN A 57 -21.73 -3.33 23.36
N THR A 58 -22.69 -4.13 22.91
CA THR A 58 -23.30 -4.04 21.58
C THR A 58 -24.81 -3.96 21.75
N VAL A 59 -25.53 -3.56 20.71
CA VAL A 59 -26.99 -3.51 20.78
C VAL A 59 -27.57 -4.92 20.95
N GLY A 60 -28.16 -5.20 22.11
CA GLY A 60 -28.80 -6.45 22.50
C GLY A 60 -27.86 -7.53 23.02
N SER A 61 -26.55 -7.25 23.19
CA SER A 61 -25.56 -8.22 23.68
C SER A 61 -24.21 -7.55 23.99
N TYR A 62 -23.17 -8.35 24.21
CA TYR A 62 -21.80 -7.88 24.32
C TYR A 62 -20.84 -8.87 23.65
N GLU A 63 -19.65 -8.39 23.29
CA GLU A 63 -18.57 -9.23 22.80
C GLU A 63 -17.28 -8.99 23.60
N CYS A 64 -16.55 -10.07 23.86
CA CYS A 64 -15.21 -9.95 24.42
C CYS A 64 -14.19 -9.73 23.30
N ALA A 65 -13.25 -8.83 23.55
CA ALA A 65 -12.11 -8.59 22.69
C ALA A 65 -10.82 -8.76 23.51
N CYS A 66 -9.73 -9.05 22.81
CA CYS A 66 -8.43 -9.23 23.41
C CYS A 66 -7.52 -8.03 23.11
N HIS A 67 -6.65 -7.68 24.06
CA HIS A 67 -5.53 -6.78 23.77
C HIS A 67 -4.65 -7.33 22.64
N ASN A 68 -3.96 -6.44 21.93
CA ASN A 68 -3.09 -6.80 20.83
C ASN A 68 -2.04 -7.85 21.26
N GLY A 69 -1.84 -8.89 20.45
CA GLY A 69 -0.99 -10.04 20.79
C GLY A 69 -1.73 -11.22 21.44
N PHE A 70 -3.05 -11.11 21.61
CA PHE A 70 -3.94 -12.18 22.05
C PHE A 70 -5.10 -12.37 21.07
N THR A 71 -5.54 -13.60 20.89
CA THR A 71 -6.74 -13.93 20.11
C THR A 71 -7.81 -14.46 21.04
N LEU A 72 -9.07 -14.16 20.71
CA LEU A 72 -10.19 -14.65 21.50
C LEU A 72 -10.20 -16.18 21.46
N HIS A 73 -10.22 -16.78 22.64
CA HIS A 73 -10.32 -18.22 22.82
C HIS A 73 -11.69 -18.71 22.35
N GLU A 74 -11.81 -20.01 22.08
CA GLU A 74 -13.04 -20.60 21.52
C GLU A 74 -14.27 -20.43 22.43
N ASN A 75 -14.05 -20.22 23.72
CA ASN A 75 -15.11 -19.93 24.69
C ASN A 75 -15.64 -18.49 24.64
N LYS A 76 -15.10 -17.64 23.76
CA LYS A 76 -15.49 -16.23 23.55
C LYS A 76 -15.35 -15.32 24.78
N LEU A 77 -14.68 -15.78 25.83
CA LEU A 77 -14.48 -15.04 27.08
C LEU A 77 -12.99 -14.82 27.36
N ASP A 78 -12.21 -15.88 27.18
CA ASP A 78 -10.77 -15.87 27.44
C ASP A 78 -9.99 -15.44 26.19
N CYS A 79 -8.75 -15.06 26.41
CA CYS A 79 -7.78 -14.62 25.43
C CYS A 79 -6.58 -15.56 25.48
N LYS A 80 -6.35 -16.28 24.38
CA LYS A 80 -5.14 -17.09 24.19
C LYS A 80 -4.07 -16.23 23.51
N GLU A 81 -2.81 -16.62 23.64
CA GLU A 81 -1.77 -15.98 22.83
C GLU A 81 -2.16 -16.03 21.36
N GLY A 82 -2.28 -14.84 20.78
CA GLY A 82 -2.58 -14.67 19.38
C GLY A 82 -1.26 -14.75 18.62
N GLY A 83 -1.25 -15.47 17.50
CA GLY A 83 -0.23 -15.19 16.51
C GLY A 83 -0.34 -13.72 16.11
N CYS A 84 0.75 -12.96 16.21
CA CYS A 84 0.82 -11.59 15.72
C CYS A 84 1.43 -11.58 14.32
N GLN A 85 0.87 -12.42 13.44
CA GLN A 85 1.18 -12.46 12.01
C GLN A 85 0.13 -11.63 11.27
N HIS A 86 0.59 -10.70 10.44
CA HIS A 86 -0.23 -9.73 9.76
C HIS A 86 0.06 -9.76 8.26
N GLU A 87 -0.98 -9.99 7.47
CA GLU A 87 -0.93 -9.92 6.01
C GLU A 87 -1.47 -8.56 5.57
N ILE A 88 -0.63 -7.75 4.93
CA ILE A 88 -0.93 -6.37 4.57
C ILE A 88 -0.85 -6.21 3.06
N SER A 89 -2.01 -6.01 2.44
CA SER A 89 -2.15 -5.70 1.01
C SER A 89 -2.73 -4.31 0.75
N SER A 90 -3.13 -3.57 1.80
CA SER A 90 -3.68 -2.22 1.65
C SER A 90 -2.59 -1.25 1.21
N PRO A 91 -2.83 -0.38 0.20
CA PRO A 91 -1.81 0.54 -0.31
C PRO A 91 -1.32 1.58 0.70
N VAL A 92 -2.10 1.84 1.75
CA VAL A 92 -1.73 2.70 2.86
C VAL A 92 -2.29 2.11 4.15
N GLY A 93 -1.68 2.44 5.27
CA GLY A 93 -2.20 2.09 6.58
C GLY A 93 -1.19 2.37 7.69
N GLU A 94 -1.53 1.88 8.86
CA GLU A 94 -0.71 2.02 10.06
C GLU A 94 -0.44 0.64 10.66
N ILE A 95 0.75 0.50 11.23
CA ILE A 95 1.19 -0.68 11.96
C ILE A 95 1.77 -0.25 13.30
N SER A 96 1.67 -1.11 14.30
CA SER A 96 2.21 -0.83 15.63
C SER A 96 2.62 -2.10 16.34
N SER A 97 3.52 -1.96 17.31
CA SER A 97 3.84 -3.03 18.25
C SER A 97 2.59 -3.46 19.02
N PRO A 98 2.54 -4.72 19.51
CA PRO A 98 1.45 -5.13 20.38
C PRO A 98 1.35 -4.19 21.60
N ASN A 99 0.12 -3.94 22.04
CA ASN A 99 -0.28 -3.01 23.11
C ASN A 99 -0.01 -1.52 22.90
N TRP A 100 0.56 -1.07 21.77
CA TRP A 100 0.75 0.36 21.51
C TRP A 100 -0.53 1.18 21.80
N PRO A 101 -0.46 2.30 22.57
CA PRO A 101 0.73 3.03 23.02
C PRO A 101 1.34 2.57 24.37
N ASP A 102 0.82 1.48 24.95
CA ASP A 102 1.37 0.87 26.16
C ASP A 102 2.58 -0.02 25.84
N PHE A 103 3.18 -0.57 26.90
CA PHE A 103 4.38 -1.39 26.78
C PHE A 103 4.11 -2.68 26.02
N TYR A 104 4.98 -3.03 25.06
CA TYR A 104 4.86 -4.30 24.34
C TYR A 104 5.08 -5.49 25.28
N PRO A 105 4.52 -6.69 24.99
CA PRO A 105 4.75 -7.88 25.80
C PRO A 105 6.16 -8.44 25.61
N SER A 106 6.70 -9.11 26.63
CA SER A 106 7.92 -9.93 26.52
C SER A 106 7.69 -11.17 25.64
N ARG A 107 8.75 -11.72 25.04
CA ARG A 107 8.78 -13.01 24.32
C ARG A 107 7.81 -13.09 23.14
N LYS A 108 7.71 -12.01 22.38
CA LYS A 108 6.91 -11.95 21.15
C LYS A 108 7.79 -11.96 19.91
N ASP A 109 7.30 -12.65 18.90
CA ASP A 109 7.78 -12.67 17.52
C ASP A 109 6.57 -12.32 16.65
N CYS A 110 6.49 -11.04 16.25
CA CYS A 110 5.39 -10.51 15.46
C CYS A 110 5.85 -10.20 14.05
N VAL A 111 5.04 -10.59 13.09
CA VAL A 111 5.38 -10.55 11.67
C VAL A 111 4.37 -9.70 10.94
N TRP A 112 4.86 -8.85 10.05
CA TRP A 112 4.06 -8.17 9.05
C TRP A 112 4.62 -8.51 7.67
N HIS A 113 3.84 -9.24 6.88
CA HIS A 113 4.12 -9.48 5.46
C HIS A 113 3.32 -8.48 4.64
N PHE A 114 4.03 -7.59 3.96
CA PHE A 114 3.45 -6.60 3.07
C PHE A 114 3.56 -7.09 1.64
N SER A 115 2.47 -6.95 0.89
CA SER A 115 2.44 -7.18 -0.55
C SER A 115 1.77 -6.00 -1.25
N THR A 116 2.26 -5.67 -2.44
CA THR A 116 1.65 -4.66 -3.29
C THR A 116 1.68 -5.08 -4.77
N VAL A 117 1.12 -4.25 -5.64
CA VAL A 117 1.08 -4.52 -7.08
C VAL A 117 2.48 -4.50 -7.68
N ASN A 118 2.72 -5.31 -8.72
CA ASN A 118 3.99 -5.32 -9.41
C ASN A 118 4.32 -3.92 -9.99
N GLY A 119 5.60 -3.59 -10.07
CA GLY A 119 6.04 -2.23 -10.41
C GLY A 119 5.91 -1.22 -9.27
N HIS A 120 5.47 -1.63 -8.09
CA HIS A 120 5.42 -0.76 -6.92
C HIS A 120 6.20 -1.37 -5.77
N ARG A 121 6.55 -0.51 -4.83
CA ARG A 121 7.38 -0.81 -3.66
C ARG A 121 6.64 -0.40 -2.40
N ILE A 122 7.07 -0.94 -1.27
CA ILE A 122 6.49 -0.70 0.04
C ILE A 122 7.42 0.21 0.81
N LYS A 123 6.87 1.33 1.29
CA LYS A 123 7.55 2.29 2.13
C LYS A 123 7.00 2.22 3.55
N VAL A 124 7.88 2.16 4.54
CA VAL A 124 7.55 2.21 5.98
C VAL A 124 8.23 3.42 6.61
N VAL A 125 7.45 4.20 7.37
CA VAL A 125 7.90 5.40 8.07
C VAL A 125 7.48 5.32 9.54
N PHE A 126 8.45 5.19 10.43
CA PHE A 126 8.23 5.19 11.87
C PHE A 126 7.87 6.60 12.36
N GLN A 127 6.75 6.73 13.06
CA GLN A 127 6.31 7.97 13.74
C GLN A 127 6.79 7.97 15.20
N ASN A 128 6.74 6.81 15.83
CA ASN A 128 7.24 6.58 17.18
C ASN A 128 8.07 5.30 17.23
N PHE A 129 9.15 5.34 18.02
CA PHE A 129 10.07 4.23 18.15
C PHE A 129 10.80 4.26 19.50
N GLU A 130 10.52 3.28 20.34
CA GLU A 130 11.14 3.11 21.66
C GLU A 130 11.20 1.61 21.99
N LEU A 131 12.35 1.00 21.72
CA LEU A 131 12.69 -0.39 22.07
C LEU A 131 13.84 -0.43 23.08
N GLU A 132 14.12 -1.61 23.63
CA GLU A 132 15.31 -1.81 24.45
C GLU A 132 16.59 -1.40 23.69
N GLN A 133 17.46 -0.65 24.37
CA GLN A 133 18.71 -0.20 23.79
C GLN A 133 19.78 -1.28 23.93
N HIS A 134 20.33 -1.72 22.81
CA HIS A 134 21.51 -2.59 22.77
C HIS A 134 22.44 -2.16 21.63
N GLN A 135 23.74 -2.46 21.72
CA GLN A 135 24.72 -2.05 20.71
C GLN A 135 24.48 -2.77 19.37
N GLU A 136 24.25 -4.07 19.42
CA GLU A 136 24.04 -4.94 18.25
C GLU A 136 22.56 -5.34 18.05
N CYS A 137 21.63 -4.71 18.79
CA CYS A 137 20.20 -5.02 18.76
C CYS A 137 19.87 -6.52 18.88
N THR A 138 20.49 -7.23 19.83
CA THR A 138 20.32 -8.68 20.02
C THR A 138 19.17 -9.03 20.96
N TYR A 139 18.67 -8.05 21.72
CA TYR A 139 17.49 -8.19 22.56
C TYR A 139 16.26 -7.78 21.74
N ASP A 140 15.51 -6.77 22.19
CA ASP A 140 14.33 -6.28 21.48
C ASP A 140 14.71 -5.50 20.22
N HIS A 141 14.18 -5.90 19.07
CA HIS A 141 14.48 -5.24 17.81
C HIS A 141 13.40 -5.46 16.74
N ILE A 142 13.42 -4.59 15.74
CA ILE A 142 12.74 -4.80 14.46
C ILE A 142 13.79 -5.15 13.42
N GLU A 143 13.54 -6.18 12.62
CA GLU A 143 14.30 -6.47 11.40
C GLU A 143 13.37 -6.44 10.19
N ILE A 144 13.82 -5.77 9.13
CA ILE A 144 13.04 -5.59 7.90
C ILE A 144 13.81 -6.25 6.75
N PHE A 145 13.13 -7.07 5.97
CA PHE A 145 13.68 -7.83 4.86
C PHE A 145 13.02 -7.44 3.53
N ASP A 146 13.82 -7.37 2.49
CA ASP A 146 13.44 -6.96 1.14
C ASP A 146 12.90 -8.14 0.31
N GLY A 147 11.73 -8.65 0.70
CA GLY A 147 11.08 -9.76 0.02
C GLY A 147 9.96 -10.38 0.84
N ALA A 148 9.58 -11.61 0.49
CA ALA A 148 8.43 -12.31 1.06
C ALA A 148 8.66 -12.93 2.45
N ASN A 149 9.92 -13.04 2.91
CA ASN A 149 10.27 -13.77 4.13
C ASN A 149 11.62 -13.33 4.70
N ASN A 150 12.00 -13.90 5.84
CA ASN A 150 13.24 -13.64 6.56
C ASN A 150 14.52 -14.24 5.94
N TYR A 151 14.43 -14.94 4.81
CA TYR A 151 15.61 -15.36 4.03
C TYR A 151 16.03 -14.32 2.99
N ALA A 152 15.19 -13.29 2.75
CA ALA A 152 15.51 -12.19 1.86
C ALA A 152 16.60 -11.27 2.46
N ASN A 153 17.08 -10.31 1.67
CA ASN A 153 18.11 -9.39 2.11
C ASN A 153 17.59 -8.47 3.23
N SER A 154 18.33 -8.36 4.33
CA SER A 154 17.97 -7.47 5.44
C SER A 154 18.22 -6.01 5.04
N LEU A 155 17.18 -5.18 5.11
CA LEU A 155 17.23 -3.72 4.90
C LEU A 155 17.66 -2.99 6.17
N GLY A 156 17.64 -3.67 7.32
CA GLY A 156 18.17 -3.13 8.56
C GLY A 156 17.56 -3.79 9.80
N ARG A 157 18.33 -3.71 10.88
CA ARG A 157 17.93 -4.09 12.23
C ARG A 157 17.95 -2.86 13.12
N PHE A 158 16.87 -2.64 13.87
CA PHE A 158 16.62 -1.41 14.61
C PHE A 158 16.23 -1.69 16.06
N CYS A 159 16.81 -0.96 17.01
CA CYS A 159 16.49 -0.99 18.44
C CYS A 159 16.83 0.36 19.11
N GLY A 160 16.50 0.49 20.41
CA GLY A 160 16.69 1.74 21.15
C GLY A 160 15.62 2.79 20.88
N VAL A 161 15.98 4.06 21.05
CA VAL A 161 15.03 5.20 21.01
C VAL A 161 15.17 6.10 19.79
N LYS A 162 16.16 5.84 18.93
CA LYS A 162 16.38 6.62 17.71
C LYS A 162 15.40 6.14 16.64
N ILE A 163 14.54 7.04 16.18
CA ILE A 163 13.62 6.76 15.08
C ILE A 163 14.43 6.38 13.82
N PRO A 164 14.19 5.18 13.24
CA PRO A 164 14.85 4.77 11.99
C PRO A 164 14.51 5.68 10.83
N SER A 165 15.41 5.79 9.85
CA SER A 165 15.07 6.39 8.56
C SER A 165 13.98 5.57 7.86
N GLN A 166 13.22 6.22 6.97
CA GLN A 166 12.25 5.52 6.14
C GLN A 166 12.91 4.34 5.42
N VAL A 167 12.19 3.23 5.35
CA VAL A 167 12.63 2.03 4.62
C VAL A 167 11.73 1.86 3.40
N ILE A 168 12.34 1.55 2.26
CA ILE A 168 11.63 1.31 1.00
C ILE A 168 12.15 0.00 0.43
N SER A 169 11.27 -0.96 0.15
CA SER A 169 11.64 -2.21 -0.53
C SER A 169 12.17 -1.94 -1.94
N THR A 170 12.87 -2.89 -2.54
CA THR A 170 13.22 -2.84 -3.96
C THR A 170 12.12 -3.42 -4.85
N GLY A 171 11.36 -4.40 -4.34
CA GLY A 171 10.26 -5.06 -5.02
C GLY A 171 8.90 -4.80 -4.38
N ASN A 172 7.92 -5.59 -4.78
CA ASN A 172 6.52 -5.47 -4.34
C ASN A 172 6.18 -6.26 -3.07
N GLU A 173 7.19 -6.78 -2.37
CA GLU A 173 7.05 -7.49 -1.11
C GLU A 173 8.05 -6.94 -0.08
N LEU A 174 7.62 -6.90 1.18
CA LEU A 174 8.45 -6.51 2.32
C LEU A 174 8.05 -7.39 3.51
N TYR A 175 9.02 -7.89 4.25
CA TYR A 175 8.78 -8.73 5.42
C TYR A 175 9.40 -8.07 6.64
N MET A 176 8.58 -7.73 7.64
CA MET A 176 9.04 -7.09 8.87
C MET A 176 8.79 -8.02 10.05
N VAL A 177 9.77 -8.14 10.93
CA VAL A 177 9.67 -8.92 12.15
C VAL A 177 10.04 -8.06 13.37
N PHE A 178 9.20 -8.11 14.39
CA PHE A 178 9.46 -7.55 15.71
C PHE A 178 9.75 -8.68 16.70
N TYR A 179 10.93 -8.64 17.30
CA TYR A 179 11.36 -9.57 18.33
C TYR A 179 11.41 -8.86 19.68
N SER A 180 10.92 -9.54 20.72
CA SER A 180 11.11 -9.14 22.12
C SER A 180 11.56 -10.31 22.98
N ASP A 181 12.45 -10.04 23.92
CA ASP A 181 13.04 -11.02 24.81
C ASP A 181 12.25 -11.15 26.13
N ALA A 182 12.83 -11.76 27.16
CA ALA A 182 12.16 -12.01 28.43
C ALA A 182 11.94 -10.76 29.31
N SER A 183 12.60 -9.63 29.04
CA SER A 183 12.67 -8.49 29.97
C SER A 183 12.78 -7.14 29.25
N VAL A 184 12.71 -6.05 30.02
CA VAL A 184 12.97 -4.67 29.54
C VAL A 184 12.05 -4.20 28.39
N GLN A 185 10.75 -4.28 28.61
CA GLN A 185 9.78 -3.74 27.67
C GLN A 185 9.83 -2.19 27.62
N ARG A 186 9.42 -1.63 26.49
CA ARG A 186 9.24 -0.19 26.24
C ARG A 186 7.91 0.06 25.53
N LYS A 187 7.61 1.31 25.18
CA LYS A 187 6.37 1.66 24.47
C LYS A 187 6.23 0.99 23.10
N GLY A 188 7.35 0.63 22.46
CA GLY A 188 7.32 -0.04 21.16
C GLY A 188 7.35 0.93 20.00
N PHE A 189 6.56 0.65 18.96
CA PHE A 189 6.57 1.45 17.74
C PHE A 189 5.16 1.71 17.20
N HIS A 190 5.06 2.81 16.47
CA HIS A 190 3.95 3.10 15.56
C HIS A 190 4.54 3.63 14.26
N ALA A 191 4.10 3.07 13.14
CA ALA A 191 4.60 3.38 11.83
C ALA A 191 3.47 3.46 10.81
N LEU A 192 3.68 4.25 9.78
CA LEU A 192 2.82 4.35 8.62
C LEU A 192 3.47 3.57 7.48
N HIS A 193 2.67 2.79 6.75
CA HIS A 193 3.09 2.18 5.50
C HIS A 193 2.35 2.77 4.32
N SER A 194 3.01 2.82 3.18
CA SER A 194 2.45 3.28 1.92
C SER A 194 3.09 2.59 0.73
N THR A 195 2.32 2.31 -0.30
CA THR A 195 2.81 1.90 -1.60
C THR A 195 3.38 3.10 -2.34
N VAL A 196 4.60 2.97 -2.86
CA VAL A 196 5.25 3.95 -3.73
C VAL A 196 5.54 3.33 -5.09
N CYS A 197 5.51 4.13 -6.15
CA CYS A 197 5.79 3.65 -7.49
C CYS A 197 7.30 3.53 -7.78
N GLY A 198 7.60 2.93 -8.92
CA GLY A 198 8.95 2.80 -9.43
C GLY A 198 9.70 1.58 -8.89
N GLY A 199 10.92 1.39 -9.37
CA GLY A 199 11.79 0.28 -9.04
C GLY A 199 12.43 -0.34 -10.28
N ARG A 200 13.17 -1.44 -10.06
CA ARG A 200 13.84 -2.16 -11.13
C ARG A 200 13.09 -3.45 -11.43
N LEU A 201 12.63 -3.63 -12.66
CA LEU A 201 11.74 -4.72 -13.05
C LEU A 201 12.43 -5.63 -14.05
N ALA A 202 12.49 -6.92 -13.70
CA ALA A 202 12.99 -7.93 -14.61
C ALA A 202 11.98 -8.18 -15.74
N VAL A 203 12.46 -8.14 -16.97
CA VAL A 203 11.72 -8.39 -18.19
C VAL A 203 12.01 -9.81 -18.65
N THR A 204 10.95 -10.55 -18.97
CA THR A 204 11.02 -11.94 -19.44
C THR A 204 10.22 -12.10 -20.73
N GLU A 205 10.21 -13.30 -21.30
CA GLU A 205 9.36 -13.64 -22.46
C GLU A 205 7.85 -13.57 -22.11
N LYS A 206 7.48 -13.60 -20.82
CA LYS A 206 6.11 -13.45 -20.36
C LYS A 206 5.73 -11.97 -20.27
N GLN A 207 4.62 -11.61 -20.92
CA GLN A 207 3.98 -10.31 -20.78
C GLN A 207 3.69 -10.00 -19.30
N SER A 208 4.18 -8.85 -18.85
CA SER A 208 4.02 -8.36 -17.49
C SER A 208 3.34 -6.99 -17.50
N PRO A 209 2.27 -6.78 -16.71
CA PRO A 209 1.58 -5.50 -16.66
C PRO A 209 2.38 -4.48 -15.84
N LEU A 210 2.27 -3.21 -16.24
CA LEU A 210 2.73 -2.04 -15.50
C LEU A 210 1.58 -1.03 -15.40
N TYR A 211 1.38 -0.47 -14.23
CA TYR A 211 0.35 0.53 -13.98
C TYR A 211 0.98 1.83 -13.51
N SER A 212 0.43 2.96 -13.96
CA SER A 212 0.84 4.30 -13.53
C SER A 212 0.82 4.51 -12.01
N HIS A 213 -0.12 3.84 -11.31
CA HIS A 213 -0.28 3.94 -9.88
C HIS A 213 -1.00 2.71 -9.30
N ALA A 214 -0.86 2.48 -8.00
CA ALA A 214 -1.34 1.27 -7.33
C ALA A 214 -2.87 1.11 -7.26
N LYS A 215 -3.63 2.18 -7.55
CA LYS A 215 -5.10 2.21 -7.53
C LYS A 215 -5.71 2.31 -8.93
N TYR A 216 -4.91 2.04 -9.96
CA TYR A 216 -5.34 2.12 -11.34
C TYR A 216 -6.57 1.24 -11.60
N GLY A 217 -7.58 1.82 -12.28
CA GLY A 217 -8.89 1.21 -12.50
C GLY A 217 -9.97 1.74 -11.55
N ASP A 218 -9.62 2.00 -10.29
CA ASP A 218 -10.56 2.50 -9.28
C ASP A 218 -10.52 4.03 -9.14
N GLN A 219 -9.31 4.59 -9.15
CA GLN A 219 -9.06 6.02 -8.92
C GLN A 219 -8.24 6.63 -10.05
N ASN A 220 -8.16 7.96 -10.03
CA ASN A 220 -7.21 8.70 -10.85
C ASN A 220 -5.84 8.69 -10.17
N TYR A 221 -4.77 8.97 -10.92
CA TYR A 221 -3.45 9.11 -10.32
C TYR A 221 -3.41 10.33 -9.38
N ASN A 222 -2.50 10.31 -8.41
CA ASN A 222 -2.29 11.43 -7.50
C ASN A 222 -1.46 12.53 -8.19
N ASN A 223 -1.58 13.75 -7.67
CA ASN A 223 -0.72 14.86 -8.04
C ASN A 223 0.68 14.68 -7.42
N LYS A 224 1.71 15.32 -7.97
CA LYS A 224 3.10 15.30 -7.49
C LYS A 224 3.75 13.92 -7.49
N LEU A 225 3.37 13.08 -8.44
CA LEU A 225 4.06 11.80 -8.64
C LEU A 225 5.38 12.04 -9.37
N ASP A 226 6.40 11.27 -9.00
CA ASP A 226 7.65 11.13 -9.73
C ASP A 226 8.05 9.66 -9.65
N CYS A 227 7.59 8.89 -10.62
CA CYS A 227 7.72 7.45 -10.69
C CYS A 227 8.77 7.07 -11.72
N GLU A 228 9.73 6.22 -11.37
CA GLU A 228 10.76 5.72 -12.28
C GLU A 228 10.84 4.20 -12.27
N TRP A 229 10.62 3.59 -13.43
CA TRP A 229 10.73 2.15 -13.63
C TRP A 229 11.87 1.83 -14.58
N VAL A 230 12.90 1.15 -14.09
CA VAL A 230 13.97 0.62 -14.93
C VAL A 230 13.62 -0.81 -15.31
N LEU A 231 13.26 -1.01 -16.57
CA LEU A 231 13.01 -2.32 -17.14
C LEU A 231 14.34 -2.93 -17.60
N GLU A 232 14.66 -4.13 -17.14
CA GLU A 232 15.88 -4.86 -17.50
C GLU A 232 15.54 -6.22 -18.08
N VAL A 233 15.98 -6.50 -19.30
CA VAL A 233 15.97 -7.84 -19.89
C VAL A 233 17.34 -8.52 -19.73
N ARG A 234 17.50 -9.79 -20.12
CA ARG A 234 18.81 -10.46 -20.17
C ARG A 234 19.74 -9.83 -21.22
N GLU A 235 21.05 -9.95 -21.01
CA GLU A 235 22.07 -9.43 -21.93
C GLU A 235 21.89 -9.94 -23.38
N GLY A 236 22.06 -9.05 -24.35
CA GLY A 236 21.91 -9.35 -25.79
C GLY A 236 20.48 -9.29 -26.33
N TYR A 237 19.51 -8.96 -25.48
CA TYR A 237 18.10 -8.78 -25.83
C TYR A 237 17.66 -7.34 -25.60
N ARG A 238 16.48 -7.00 -26.11
CA ARG A 238 15.83 -5.69 -25.93
C ARG A 238 14.46 -5.82 -25.26
N VAL A 239 13.99 -4.73 -24.69
CA VAL A 239 12.67 -4.59 -24.09
C VAL A 239 11.68 -4.20 -25.19
N SER A 240 10.50 -4.83 -25.21
CA SER A 240 9.29 -4.34 -25.88
C SER A 240 8.36 -3.79 -24.80
N PHE A 241 7.85 -2.58 -25.03
CA PHE A 241 6.97 -1.86 -24.12
C PHE A 241 5.85 -1.19 -24.91
N TYR A 242 4.60 -1.40 -24.53
CA TYR A 242 3.46 -0.74 -25.16
C TYR A 242 2.35 -0.44 -24.16
N PHE A 243 1.67 0.68 -24.40
CA PHE A 243 0.50 1.08 -23.62
C PHE A 243 -0.73 0.33 -24.09
N THR A 244 -1.56 -0.13 -23.14
CA THR A 244 -2.87 -0.72 -23.41
C THR A 244 -4.02 0.26 -23.15
N ALA A 245 -3.77 1.27 -22.31
CA ALA A 245 -4.64 2.41 -22.09
C ALA A 245 -3.78 3.60 -21.64
N PHE A 246 -4.16 4.81 -22.05
CA PHE A 246 -3.37 6.02 -21.83
C PHE A 246 -4.31 7.23 -21.70
N GLU A 247 -4.41 7.79 -20.49
CA GLU A 247 -5.17 8.99 -20.17
C GLU A 247 -4.37 9.84 -19.19
N ILE A 248 -3.57 10.76 -19.74
CA ILE A 248 -2.76 11.74 -19.02
C ILE A 248 -3.27 13.14 -19.37
N GLU A 249 -3.05 14.11 -18.50
CA GLU A 249 -3.42 15.50 -18.80
C GLU A 249 -2.87 15.94 -20.16
N ASP A 250 -3.73 16.54 -20.98
CA ASP A 250 -3.40 16.94 -22.35
C ASP A 250 -2.85 18.38 -22.39
N GLU A 251 -1.66 18.54 -22.95
CA GLU A 251 -0.95 19.81 -23.07
C GLU A 251 -0.06 19.78 -24.33
N THR A 252 0.18 20.94 -24.94
CA THR A 252 0.85 21.01 -26.26
C THR A 252 2.29 20.48 -26.24
N ASP A 253 3.03 20.73 -25.16
CA ASP A 253 4.42 20.30 -24.98
C ASP A 253 4.58 19.21 -23.90
N CYS A 254 3.47 18.66 -23.42
CA CYS A 254 3.40 17.75 -22.28
C CYS A 254 4.18 18.27 -21.06
N GLY A 255 4.03 19.57 -20.77
CA GLY A 255 4.76 20.27 -19.71
C GLY A 255 4.22 20.06 -18.29
N TYR A 256 2.96 19.64 -18.16
CA TYR A 256 2.33 19.34 -16.87
C TYR A 256 2.58 17.87 -16.51
N ASP A 257 1.62 17.00 -16.80
CA ASP A 257 1.76 15.55 -16.62
C ASP A 257 2.34 14.91 -17.87
N ASN A 258 3.29 14.00 -17.70
CA ASN A 258 3.88 13.29 -18.83
C ASN A 258 4.48 11.95 -18.45
N VAL A 259 4.56 11.09 -19.47
CA VAL A 259 5.35 9.87 -19.43
C VAL A 259 6.53 10.03 -20.39
N GLU A 260 7.74 9.98 -19.85
CA GLU A 260 8.99 9.98 -20.60
C GLU A 260 9.55 8.56 -20.67
N VAL A 261 10.06 8.17 -21.84
CA VAL A 261 10.71 6.86 -22.03
C VAL A 261 12.11 7.06 -22.57
N PHE A 262 13.10 6.46 -21.93
CA PHE A 262 14.52 6.59 -22.27
C PHE A 262 15.12 5.24 -22.66
N ASP A 263 15.99 5.25 -23.66
CA ASP A 263 16.72 4.07 -24.16
C ASP A 263 17.98 3.80 -23.34
N GLY A 264 17.77 3.40 -22.09
CA GLY A 264 18.83 3.16 -21.11
C GLY A 264 18.28 3.16 -19.68
N PRO A 265 19.13 2.92 -18.66
CA PRO A 265 18.70 2.88 -17.28
C PRO A 265 18.58 4.25 -16.59
N HIS A 266 18.98 5.35 -17.24
CA HIS A 266 19.05 6.69 -16.64
C HIS A 266 18.29 7.75 -17.44
N ASP A 267 17.87 8.83 -16.77
CA ASP A 267 17.19 9.98 -17.38
C ASP A 267 18.12 10.88 -18.23
N THR A 268 19.43 10.57 -18.21
CA THR A 268 20.44 11.17 -19.09
C THR A 268 20.62 10.40 -20.40
N ASP A 269 20.02 9.22 -20.54
CA ASP A 269 20.10 8.42 -21.76
C ASP A 269 19.20 8.99 -22.87
N THR A 270 19.21 8.35 -24.04
CA THR A 270 18.48 8.88 -25.21
C THR A 270 16.98 8.87 -24.94
N LEU A 271 16.34 10.05 -24.92
CA LEU A 271 14.89 10.18 -24.84
C LEU A 271 14.24 9.63 -26.12
N ILE A 272 13.44 8.59 -25.98
CA ILE A 272 12.65 8.00 -27.08
C ILE A 272 11.42 8.88 -27.35
N GLY A 273 10.76 9.34 -26.28
CA GLY A 273 9.59 10.19 -26.41
C GLY A 273 9.05 10.67 -25.08
N ARG A 274 8.30 11.76 -25.15
CA ARG A 274 7.49 12.31 -24.07
C ARG A 274 6.03 12.27 -24.52
N PHE A 275 5.16 11.72 -23.69
CA PHE A 275 3.77 11.44 -24.04
C PHE A 275 2.81 12.00 -22.98
N CYS A 276 1.69 12.55 -23.43
CA CYS A 276 0.58 13.03 -22.62
C CYS A 276 -0.73 13.02 -23.44
N GLY A 277 -1.85 13.41 -22.85
CA GLY A 277 -3.16 13.34 -23.49
C GLY A 277 -3.79 11.94 -23.51
N GLY A 278 -4.72 11.72 -24.44
CA GLY A 278 -5.53 10.48 -24.53
C GLY A 278 -5.20 9.56 -25.70
N GLU A 279 -4.27 9.95 -26.58
CA GLU A 279 -3.84 9.10 -27.69
C GLU A 279 -2.82 8.06 -27.21
N VAL A 280 -3.08 6.78 -27.50
CA VAL A 280 -2.19 5.68 -27.11
C VAL A 280 -0.89 5.76 -27.91
N PRO A 281 0.29 5.91 -27.26
CA PRO A 281 1.57 5.98 -27.97
C PRO A 281 1.90 4.68 -28.72
N PRO A 282 2.75 4.74 -29.77
CA PRO A 282 3.20 3.54 -30.48
C PRO A 282 4.01 2.61 -29.57
N GLU A 283 4.12 1.34 -29.97
CA GLU A 283 4.99 0.38 -29.29
C GLU A 283 6.45 0.83 -29.34
N ILE A 284 7.12 0.69 -28.20
CA ILE A 284 8.50 1.13 -27.97
C ILE A 284 9.40 -0.08 -27.81
N PHE A 285 10.54 -0.04 -28.49
CA PHE A 285 11.62 -1.01 -28.34
C PHE A 285 12.88 -0.30 -27.85
N SER A 286 13.52 -0.84 -26.81
CA SER A 286 14.89 -0.40 -26.49
C SER A 286 15.87 -0.88 -27.55
N THR A 287 17.04 -0.22 -27.65
CA THR A 287 18.16 -0.71 -28.45
C THR A 287 19.00 -1.72 -27.68
N GLY A 288 19.04 -1.60 -26.36
CA GLY A 288 19.82 -2.44 -25.46
C GLY A 288 18.99 -3.13 -24.37
N GLN A 289 19.67 -3.53 -23.30
CA GLN A 289 19.12 -4.30 -22.20
C GLN A 289 18.12 -3.52 -21.34
N PHE A 290 18.17 -2.19 -21.37
CA PHE A 290 17.47 -1.32 -20.44
C PHE A 290 16.48 -0.41 -21.15
N LEU A 291 15.38 -0.12 -20.46
CA LEU A 291 14.42 0.93 -20.80
C LEU A 291 13.98 1.60 -19.50
N LEU A 292 14.11 2.93 -19.41
CA LEU A 292 13.59 3.69 -18.27
C LEU A 292 12.25 4.31 -18.68
N VAL A 293 11.23 4.08 -17.87
CA VAL A 293 9.93 4.74 -17.97
C VAL A 293 9.78 5.66 -16.77
N ARG A 294 9.57 6.96 -17.02
CA ARG A 294 9.34 7.96 -15.97
C ARG A 294 7.97 8.59 -16.14
N PHE A 295 7.16 8.58 -15.07
CA PHE A 295 5.87 9.25 -15.03
C PHE A 295 5.90 10.36 -13.99
N ARG A 296 5.59 11.58 -14.42
CA ARG A 296 5.45 12.72 -13.51
C ARG A 296 4.05 13.32 -13.59
N SER A 297 3.56 13.79 -12.45
CA SER A 297 2.38 14.63 -12.39
C SER A 297 2.63 15.91 -11.62
N ASP A 298 1.92 16.96 -11.99
CA ASP A 298 2.01 18.30 -11.40
C ASP A 298 1.14 18.44 -10.15
N ASP A 299 0.85 19.67 -9.71
CA ASP A 299 0.10 19.96 -8.49
C ASP A 299 -1.43 19.85 -8.67
N THR A 300 -1.93 19.75 -9.90
CA THR A 300 -3.36 19.83 -10.26
C THR A 300 -3.79 18.70 -11.19
N ILE A 301 -5.00 18.81 -11.75
CA ILE A 301 -5.63 17.98 -12.79
C ILE A 301 -5.08 16.55 -12.94
N ASN A 302 -5.88 15.56 -12.57
CA ASN A 302 -5.53 14.15 -12.77
C ASN A 302 -6.60 13.37 -13.55
N TRP A 303 -6.13 12.32 -14.21
CA TRP A 303 -6.92 11.42 -15.03
C TRP A 303 -6.70 9.97 -14.62
N LYS A 304 -7.22 9.01 -15.42
CA LYS A 304 -7.10 7.58 -15.11
C LYS A 304 -5.66 7.07 -15.14
N GLY A 305 -4.74 7.76 -15.81
CA GLY A 305 -3.36 7.35 -15.95
C GLY A 305 -3.19 6.36 -17.09
N PHE A 306 -2.18 5.50 -16.99
CA PHE A 306 -1.92 4.47 -17.99
C PHE A 306 -1.85 3.06 -17.40
N SER A 307 -2.14 2.09 -18.27
CA SER A 307 -1.69 0.71 -18.14
C SER A 307 -0.83 0.34 -19.35
N ALA A 308 0.23 -0.40 -19.10
CA ALA A 308 1.18 -0.83 -20.11
C ALA A 308 1.56 -2.30 -19.90
N VAL A 309 2.20 -2.87 -20.92
CA VAL A 309 2.77 -4.21 -20.88
C VAL A 309 4.22 -4.13 -21.31
N TYR A 310 5.07 -4.89 -20.62
CA TYR A 310 6.46 -5.09 -20.98
C TYR A 310 6.79 -6.57 -21.13
N LEU A 311 7.67 -6.87 -22.07
CA LEU A 311 8.16 -8.22 -22.37
C LEU A 311 9.49 -8.15 -23.15
N GLU A 312 10.14 -9.30 -23.31
CA GLU A 312 11.31 -9.43 -24.17
C GLU A 312 10.94 -9.19 -25.64
N GLY A 313 11.59 -8.21 -26.28
CA GLY A 313 11.37 -7.77 -27.66
C GLY A 313 12.30 -8.43 -28.69
N GLY A 314 12.94 -9.55 -28.34
CA GLY A 314 13.90 -10.28 -29.17
C GLY A 314 15.36 -9.83 -29.01
N ARG A 315 16.25 -10.31 -29.90
CA ARG A 315 17.68 -9.95 -29.85
C ARG A 315 17.88 -8.47 -30.16
N ALA A 316 18.73 -7.83 -29.37
CA ALA A 316 19.20 -6.47 -29.64
C ALA A 316 19.93 -6.45 -31.00
N SER A 317 19.60 -5.50 -31.86
CA SER A 317 20.31 -5.31 -33.12
C SER A 317 21.73 -4.84 -32.83
N SER A 318 22.72 -5.65 -33.19
CA SER A 318 24.14 -5.28 -33.05
C SER A 318 24.44 -4.01 -33.85
N PRO A 319 25.20 -3.01 -33.32
CA PRO A 319 25.59 -1.82 -34.07
C PRO A 319 26.52 -2.08 -35.27
N ASN A 320 26.88 -3.35 -35.54
CA ASN A 320 27.72 -3.72 -36.66
C ASN A 320 27.14 -4.92 -37.41
N ASN A 321 26.39 -4.65 -38.45
CA ASN A 321 26.46 -5.42 -39.68
C ASN A 321 26.05 -4.52 -40.84
N ASN A 322 27.05 -3.99 -41.54
CA ASN A 322 26.91 -3.59 -42.94
C ASN A 322 26.42 -4.81 -43.73
N VAL A 323 25.09 -4.94 -43.86
CA VAL A 323 24.48 -5.86 -44.81
C VAL A 323 24.82 -5.32 -46.19
N LYS A 324 25.87 -5.87 -46.81
CA LYS A 324 26.15 -5.63 -48.23
C LYS A 324 24.91 -6.06 -49.02
N PRO A 325 24.44 -5.26 -50.00
CA PRO A 325 23.32 -5.65 -50.84
C PRO A 325 23.69 -6.91 -51.65
N VAL A 326 22.86 -7.94 -51.53
CA VAL A 326 22.90 -9.13 -52.38
C VAL A 326 22.42 -8.72 -53.79
N PRO A 327 23.19 -8.94 -54.86
CA PRO A 327 22.75 -8.57 -56.19
C PRO A 327 21.60 -9.49 -56.66
N LEU A 328 20.53 -8.87 -57.16
CA LEU A 328 19.42 -9.52 -57.84
C LEU A 328 19.93 -10.24 -59.10
N ARG A 329 19.78 -11.58 -59.15
CA ARG A 329 19.86 -12.32 -60.41
C ARG A 329 18.51 -12.23 -61.12
N ILE A 330 18.47 -11.43 -62.18
CA ILE A 330 17.42 -11.47 -63.19
C ILE A 330 17.80 -12.61 -64.14
N ASN A 331 17.00 -13.68 -64.16
CA ASN A 331 17.06 -14.67 -65.22
C ASN A 331 16.06 -14.26 -66.30
N THR A 332 16.58 -13.98 -67.50
CA THR A 332 15.86 -13.85 -68.77
C THR A 332 15.41 -15.20 -69.29
#